data_AF-A0AAP0R6M8-F1
#
_entry.id   AF-A0AAP0R6M8-F1
#
_cell.length_a   1.000
_cell.length_b   1.000
_cell.length_c   1.000
_cell.angle_alpha   90.00
_cell.angle_beta   90.00
_cell.angle_gamma   90.00
#
_symmetry.space_group_name_H-M   'P 1'
#
loop_
_entity.id
_entity.type
_entity.pdbx_description
1 polymer ?
#
loop_
_entity_poly.entity_id
_entity_poly.type
_entity_poly.pdbx_seq_one_letter_code
_entity_poly.pdbx_strand_id
1 'polypeptide(L)'
;MSDPCEHLGQGEDRDVGFCRGVFKSFLMSKVRKMLINRGAQLHPTEVCPYCKAKLWNMLQAKMIPQSASCRLGSYEDCVEYYVCLDGHMLGICTLLPLSDSEEASELE
;
A
#
# COMPACT_ATOMS: atom_id res chain seq x y z
N MET A 1 5.53 -34.95 25.53
CA MET A 1 4.66 -33.86 26.03
C MET A 1 5.40 -32.60 25.66
N SER A 2 5.01 -31.97 24.55
CA SER A 2 5.64 -30.73 24.10
C SER A 2 4.90 -29.61 24.79
N ASP A 3 5.61 -28.74 25.51
CA ASP A 3 5.01 -27.57 26.13
C ASP A 3 4.23 -26.77 25.08
N PRO A 4 2.98 -26.35 25.36
CA PRO A 4 2.32 -25.36 24.54
C PRO A 4 3.16 -24.10 24.64
N CYS A 5 3.81 -23.72 23.56
CA CYS A 5 4.45 -22.43 23.47
C CYS A 5 3.34 -21.37 23.55
N GLU A 6 3.12 -20.84 24.76
CA GLU A 6 2.33 -19.65 25.02
C GLU A 6 3.07 -18.48 24.36
N HIS A 7 2.87 -18.33 23.05
CA HIS A 7 3.09 -17.05 22.42
C HIS A 7 2.10 -16.11 23.09
N LEU A 8 2.60 -15.23 23.96
CA LEU A 8 1.87 -14.09 24.49
C LEU A 8 1.43 -13.25 23.28
N GLY A 9 0.32 -13.64 22.67
CA GLY A 9 -0.28 -12.96 21.54
C GLY A 9 -0.93 -11.70 22.07
N GLN A 10 -0.12 -10.66 22.29
CA GLN A 10 -0.57 -9.30 22.57
C GLN A 10 0.66 -8.38 22.63
N GLY A 11 1.06 -7.86 21.47
CA GLY A 11 2.10 -6.83 21.39
C GLY A 11 2.66 -6.61 19.99
N GLU A 12 1.97 -5.78 19.20
CA GLU A 12 2.53 -4.98 18.09
C GLU A 12 2.95 -5.62 16.75
N ASP A 13 2.71 -6.90 16.48
CA ASP A 13 2.84 -7.41 15.09
C ASP A 13 1.62 -6.98 14.25
N ARG A 14 1.67 -5.77 13.70
CA ARG A 14 0.66 -5.27 12.76
C ARG A 14 0.92 -5.86 11.37
N ASP A 15 -0.09 -6.45 10.77
CA ASP A 15 0.02 -6.97 9.41
C ASP A 15 0.31 -5.86 8.39
N VAL A 16 1.23 -6.14 7.47
CA VAL A 16 1.60 -5.25 6.37
C VAL A 16 0.97 -5.75 5.07
N GLY A 17 0.15 -4.90 4.47
CA GLY A 17 -0.44 -5.12 3.16
C GLY A 17 0.46 -4.60 2.05
N PHE A 18 0.52 -5.34 0.95
CA PHE A 18 1.19 -4.91 -0.29
C PHE A 18 0.19 -4.90 -1.46
N CYS A 19 0.07 -3.76 -2.12
CA CYS A 19 -0.74 -3.62 -3.33
C CYS A 19 0.11 -3.30 -4.55
N ARG A 20 -0.27 -3.89 -5.68
CA ARG A 20 0.40 -3.70 -6.97
C ARG A 20 -0.62 -3.39 -8.06
N GLY A 21 -0.22 -2.57 -9.02
CA GLY A 21 -1.05 -2.25 -10.17
C GLY A 21 -0.23 -1.76 -11.34
N VAL A 22 -0.87 -1.62 -12.50
CA VAL A 22 -0.23 -1.09 -13.71
C VAL A 22 -1.17 -0.12 -14.39
N PHE A 23 -0.68 1.06 -14.71
CA PHE A 23 -1.37 2.01 -15.56
C PHE A 23 -1.23 1.59 -17.04
N LYS A 24 -2.33 1.22 -17.71
CA LYS A 24 -2.31 0.84 -19.14
C LYS A 24 -1.69 1.88 -20.08
N SER A 25 -1.75 3.18 -19.74
CA SER A 25 -1.22 4.26 -20.58
C SER A 25 -0.64 5.39 -19.73
N PHE A 26 0.28 5.05 -18.83
CA PHE A 26 0.82 5.99 -17.84
C PHE A 26 1.48 7.23 -18.45
N LEU A 27 2.27 7.05 -19.52
CA LEU A 27 3.03 8.14 -20.16
C LEU A 27 2.13 9.29 -20.63
N MET A 28 0.89 8.97 -21.02
CA MET A 28 -0.13 9.92 -21.48
C MET A 28 -1.15 10.28 -20.39
N SER A 29 -1.03 9.70 -19.20
CA SER A 29 -2.02 9.85 -18.13
C SER A 29 -2.01 11.24 -17.49
N LYS A 30 -3.17 11.64 -16.96
CA LYS A 30 -3.28 12.84 -16.11
C LYS A 30 -2.44 12.72 -14.84
N VAL A 31 -2.30 11.51 -14.29
CA VAL A 31 -1.48 11.23 -13.10
C VAL A 31 -0.03 11.65 -13.34
N ARG A 32 0.58 11.21 -14.45
CA ARG A 32 1.95 11.59 -14.79
C ARG A 32 2.10 13.11 -14.96
N LYS A 33 1.15 13.76 -15.65
CA LYS A 33 1.16 15.23 -15.80
C LYS A 33 1.11 15.93 -14.45
N MET A 34 0.27 15.46 -13.53
CA MET A 34 0.19 16.03 -12.18
C MET A 34 1.46 15.83 -11.35
N LEU A 35 2.10 14.66 -11.43
CA LEU A 35 3.38 14.40 -10.76
C LEU A 35 4.46 15.38 -11.23
N ILE A 36 4.57 15.60 -12.54
CA ILE A 36 5.51 16.56 -13.12
C ILE A 36 5.17 17.99 -12.68
N ASN A 37 3.91 18.40 -12.82
CA ASN A 37 3.48 19.77 -12.49
C ASN A 37 3.65 20.12 -11.01
N ARG A 38 3.57 19.11 -10.12
CA ARG A 38 3.79 19.29 -8.68
C ARG A 38 5.25 19.16 -8.27
N GLY A 39 6.17 18.93 -9.21
CA GLY A 39 7.59 18.71 -8.90
C GLY A 39 7.81 17.50 -8.00
N ALA A 40 7.02 16.44 -8.19
CA ALA A 40 7.11 15.23 -7.38
C ALA A 40 8.53 14.65 -7.46
N GLN A 41 9.12 14.41 -6.30
CA GLN A 41 10.46 13.87 -6.21
C GLN A 41 10.47 12.38 -6.53
N LEU A 42 11.54 11.94 -7.17
CA LEU A 42 11.83 10.52 -7.31
C LEU A 42 12.39 10.02 -5.99
N HIS A 43 12.09 8.77 -5.66
CA HIS A 43 12.66 8.09 -4.51
C HIS A 43 14.19 8.08 -4.63
N PRO A 44 14.94 8.46 -3.57
CA PRO A 44 16.39 8.63 -3.66
C PRO A 44 17.11 7.32 -4.01
N THR A 45 16.77 6.24 -3.31
CA THR A 45 17.45 4.94 -3.41
C THR A 45 16.66 3.91 -4.20
N GLU A 46 15.40 3.70 -3.82
CA GLU A 46 14.55 2.65 -4.40
C GLU A 46 14.23 2.82 -5.89
N VAL A 47 14.04 1.67 -6.52
CA VAL A 47 13.62 1.52 -7.92
C VAL A 47 12.46 0.53 -8.01
N CYS A 48 11.72 0.60 -9.12
CA CYS A 48 10.63 -0.33 -9.38
C CYS A 48 11.15 -1.77 -9.35
N PRO A 49 10.57 -2.68 -8.54
CA PRO A 49 11.04 -4.06 -8.48
C PRO A 49 10.84 -4.80 -9.80
N TYR A 50 9.86 -4.36 -10.61
CA TYR A 50 9.48 -4.98 -11.88
C TYR A 50 10.36 -4.54 -13.06
N CYS A 51 10.52 -3.23 -13.29
CA CYS A 51 11.24 -2.70 -14.47
C CYS A 51 12.52 -1.93 -14.15
N LYS A 52 12.87 -1.79 -12.86
CA LYS A 52 14.05 -1.04 -12.37
C LYS A 52 14.04 0.47 -12.67
N ALA A 53 12.97 1.01 -13.25
CA ALA A 53 12.80 2.46 -13.39
C ALA A 53 12.66 3.16 -12.04
N LYS A 54 13.03 4.45 -11.98
CA LYS A 54 12.86 5.28 -10.78
C LYS A 54 11.38 5.40 -10.40
N LEU A 55 11.13 5.52 -9.09
CA LEU A 55 9.80 5.62 -8.49
C LEU A 55 9.50 7.07 -8.09
N TRP A 56 8.33 7.59 -8.38
CA TRP A 56 7.81 8.80 -7.73
C TRP A 56 7.20 8.46 -6.37
N ASN A 57 7.49 9.29 -5.37
CA ASN A 57 6.82 9.23 -4.07
C ASN A 57 5.51 10.03 -4.16
N MET A 58 4.37 9.33 -4.20
CA MET A 58 3.06 9.98 -4.32
C MET A 58 2.58 10.60 -3.00
N LEU A 59 3.07 10.13 -1.86
CA LEU A 59 2.80 10.72 -0.54
C LEU A 59 3.36 12.15 -0.48
N GLN A 60 4.64 12.32 -0.80
CA GLN A 60 5.31 13.62 -0.84
C GLN A 60 4.64 14.58 -1.84
N ALA A 61 4.12 14.06 -2.96
CA ALA A 61 3.39 14.83 -3.96
C ALA A 61 1.93 15.17 -3.55
N LYS A 62 1.45 14.69 -2.39
CA LYS A 62 0.05 14.79 -1.93
C LYS A 62 -0.94 14.24 -2.96
N MET A 63 -0.59 13.08 -3.54
CA MET A 63 -1.32 12.46 -4.65
C MET A 63 -1.87 11.07 -4.32
N ILE A 64 -1.77 10.61 -3.07
CA ILE A 64 -2.42 9.37 -2.64
C ILE A 64 -3.95 9.56 -2.77
N PRO A 65 -4.66 8.65 -3.49
CA PRO A 65 -6.11 8.70 -3.56
C PRO A 65 -6.71 8.56 -2.15
N GLN A 66 -7.71 9.39 -1.82
CA GLN A 66 -8.38 9.32 -0.51
C GLN A 66 -9.03 7.94 -0.25
N SER A 67 -9.44 7.24 -1.32
CA SER A 67 -10.00 5.89 -1.21
C SER A 67 -8.94 4.79 -1.08
N ALA A 68 -7.63 5.11 -1.08
CA ALA A 68 -6.58 4.11 -1.00
C ALA A 68 -6.63 3.36 0.34
N SER A 69 -6.73 4.06 1.46
CA SER A 69 -6.80 3.45 2.79
C SER A 69 -8.02 2.52 2.93
N CYS A 70 -9.20 3.02 2.54
CA CYS A 70 -10.43 2.23 2.52
C CYS A 70 -10.32 0.96 1.67
N ARG A 71 -9.77 1.07 0.45
CA ARG A 71 -9.61 -0.08 -0.46
C ARG A 71 -8.55 -1.07 0.00
N LEU A 72 -7.58 -0.60 0.79
CA LEU A 72 -6.51 -1.42 1.32
C LEU A 72 -6.83 -1.98 2.72
N GLY A 73 -7.96 -1.59 3.32
CA GLY A 73 -8.28 -1.96 4.70
C GLY A 73 -7.23 -1.45 5.68
N SER A 74 -6.69 -0.26 5.45
CA SER A 74 -5.61 0.32 6.25
C SER A 74 -6.05 1.61 6.95
N TYR A 75 -5.27 2.04 7.94
CA TYR A 75 -5.39 3.40 8.50
C TYR A 75 -5.07 4.45 7.42
N GLU A 76 -5.67 5.65 7.52
CA GLU A 76 -5.55 6.72 6.51
C GLU A 76 -4.09 7.19 6.30
N ASP A 77 -3.32 7.28 7.38
CA ASP A 77 -1.93 7.78 7.36
C ASP A 77 -0.88 6.66 7.26
N CYS A 78 -1.31 5.41 7.12
CA CYS A 78 -0.43 4.25 7.06
C CYS A 78 -0.37 3.67 5.65
N VAL A 79 -0.45 4.51 4.61
CA VAL A 79 -0.32 4.09 3.21
C VAL A 79 0.84 4.83 2.55
N GLU A 80 1.85 4.08 2.16
CA GLU A 80 2.85 4.55 1.21
C GLU A 80 2.42 4.16 -0.21
N TYR A 81 2.59 5.07 -1.16
CA TYR A 81 2.19 4.83 -2.55
C TYR A 81 3.24 5.39 -3.51
N TYR A 82 3.66 4.55 -4.44
CA TYR A 82 4.70 4.83 -5.42
C TYR A 82 4.24 4.46 -6.83
N VAL A 83 4.73 5.21 -7.82
CA VAL A 83 4.55 4.86 -9.23
C VAL A 83 5.84 5.07 -9.98
N CYS A 84 6.28 4.06 -10.75
CA CYS A 84 7.50 4.20 -11.55
C CYS A 84 7.27 5.01 -12.83
N LEU A 85 8.37 5.43 -13.46
CA LEU A 85 8.31 6.19 -14.73
C LEU A 85 7.54 5.47 -15.86
N ASP A 86 7.45 4.13 -15.80
CA ASP A 86 6.72 3.29 -16.77
C ASP A 86 5.29 2.95 -16.33
N GLY A 87 4.87 3.35 -15.12
CA GLY A 87 3.48 3.20 -14.66
C GLY A 87 3.15 1.97 -13.82
N HIS A 88 4.16 1.23 -13.32
CA HIS A 88 3.93 0.25 -12.26
C HIS A 88 3.64 0.97 -10.94
N MET A 89 2.54 0.62 -10.31
CA MET A 89 2.13 1.11 -8.99
C MET A 89 2.50 0.11 -7.90
N LEU A 90 2.96 0.64 -6.78
CA LEU A 90 3.30 -0.09 -5.56
C LEU A 90 2.67 0.67 -4.39
N GLY A 91 1.99 -0.03 -3.50
CA GLY A 91 1.61 0.56 -2.23
C GLY A 91 1.86 -0.41 -1.09
N ILE A 92 2.29 0.14 0.02
CA ILE A 92 2.56 -0.58 1.27
C ILE A 92 1.66 0.05 2.32
N CYS A 93 1.00 -0.76 3.13
CA CYS A 93 0.15 -0.23 4.17
C CYS A 93 0.13 -1.08 5.42
N THR A 94 -0.16 -0.46 6.56
CA THR A 94 -0.47 -1.19 7.80
C THR A 94 -1.95 -1.51 7.82
N LEU A 95 -2.28 -2.80 7.79
CA LEU A 95 -3.65 -3.27 7.76
C LEU A 95 -4.35 -3.00 9.10
N LEU A 96 -5.66 -2.75 9.03
CA LEU A 96 -6.53 -2.75 10.19
C LEU A 96 -6.62 -4.19 10.73
N PRO A 97 -6.65 -4.38 12.05
CA PRO A 97 -6.96 -5.67 12.63
C PRO A 97 -8.30 -6.19 12.07
N LEU A 98 -8.33 -7.46 11.70
CA LEU A 98 -9.61 -8.11 11.42
C LEU A 98 -10.35 -8.24 12.76
N SER A 99 -11.59 -7.77 12.82
CA SER A 99 -12.45 -8.06 13.96
C SER A 99 -12.87 -9.52 13.87
N ASP A 100 -12.63 -10.30 14.92
CA ASP A 100 -13.09 -11.70 15.05
C ASP A 100 -14.63 -11.76 15.21
N SER A 101 -15.40 -11.33 14.19
CA SER A 101 -16.84 -11.61 14.15
C SER A 101 -17.10 -12.92 13.40
N GLU A 102 -16.65 -14.02 13.98
CA GLU A 102 -17.16 -15.35 13.67
C GLU A 102 -18.41 -15.64 14.52
N GLU A 103 -19.52 -14.98 14.22
CA GLU A 103 -20.85 -15.52 14.54
C GLU A 103 -21.44 -16.07 13.25
N ALA A 104 -20.87 -17.18 12.79
CA ALA A 104 -21.59 -18.09 11.93
C ALA A 104 -22.74 -18.64 12.77
N SER A 105 -23.92 -18.02 12.65
CA SER A 105 -25.15 -18.58 13.20
C SER A 105 -25.41 -19.90 12.49
N GLU A 106 -25.05 -21.00 13.14
CA GLU A 106 -25.61 -22.31 12.85
C GLU A 106 -27.10 -22.19 13.17
N LEU A 107 -27.90 -21.97 12.13
CA LEU A 107 -29.34 -22.09 12.20
C LEU A 107 -29.64 -23.59 12.35
N GLU A 108 -29.93 -24.03 13.57
CA GLU A 108 -30.67 -25.28 13.86
C GLU A 108 -32.07 -25.28 13.23
#